data_AF-A0A0D2SYR1-F1
#
_entry.id   AF-A0A0D2SYR1-F1
#
_cell.length_a   1.000
_cell.length_b   1.000
_cell.length_c   1.000
_cell.angle_alpha   90.00
_cell.angle_beta   90.00
_cell.angle_gamma   90.00
#
_symmetry.space_group_name_H-M   'P 1'
#
loop_
_entity.id
_entity.type
_entity.pdbx_description
1 polymer ?
#
loop_
_entity_poly.entity_id
_entity_poly.type
_entity_poly.pdbx_seq_one_letter_code
_entity_poly.pdbx_strand_id
1 'polypeptide(L)' 'MASRAATPPYPSAARIADSPCFPQYTASLKCLEEYGSDKSKCQEHFDVYKECKKKEREARLERNKNRSLFS' A
#
# COMPACT_ATOMS: atom_id res chain seq x y z
N MET A 1 20.82 -28.57 -4.40
CA MET A 1 20.00 -27.96 -3.33
C MET A 1 19.52 -26.61 -3.82
N ALA A 2 18.22 -26.44 -4.10
CA ALA A 2 17.66 -25.17 -4.54
C ALA A 2 16.89 -24.53 -3.38
N SER A 3 17.36 -23.35 -2.99
CA SER A 3 16.97 -22.59 -1.80
C SER A 3 15.46 -22.35 -1.73
N ARG A 4 14.88 -22.59 -0.55
CA ARG A 4 13.53 -22.19 -0.17
C ARG A 4 13.40 -20.67 -0.37
N ALA A 5 12.81 -20.25 -1.49
CA ALA A 5 12.23 -18.93 -1.58
C ALA A 5 10.99 -18.93 -0.69
N ALA A 6 11.19 -18.64 0.59
CA ALA A 6 10.10 -18.33 1.50
C ALA A 6 9.37 -17.12 0.91
N THR A 7 8.27 -17.37 0.20
CA THR A 7 7.30 -16.34 -0.11
C THR A 7 6.89 -15.74 1.23
N PRO A 8 7.16 -14.44 1.50
CA PRO A 8 6.70 -13.85 2.74
C PRO A 8 5.18 -14.05 2.83
N PRO A 9 4.63 -14.39 4.00
CA PRO A 9 3.20 -14.67 4.18
C PRO A 9 2.30 -13.50 3.75
N TYR A 10 2.88 -12.33 3.52
CA TYR A 10 2.28 -11.21 2.81
C TYR A 10 3.21 -10.73 1.69
N PRO A 11 2.90 -11.02 0.40
CA PRO A 11 3.71 -10.58 -0.75
C PRO A 11 3.73 -9.04 -0.95
N SER A 12 3.10 -8.29 -0.05
CA SER A 12 2.94 -6.85 -0.14
C SER A 12 3.66 -6.07 0.97
N ALA A 13 4.01 -6.64 2.13
CA ALA A 13 4.57 -5.84 3.23
C ALA A 13 5.88 -5.12 2.86
N ALA A 14 6.79 -5.81 2.15
CA ALA A 14 8.01 -5.21 1.63
C ALA A 14 7.71 -4.11 0.58
N ARG A 15 6.77 -4.35 -0.33
CA ARG A 15 6.38 -3.35 -1.36
C ARG A 15 5.54 -2.20 -0.82
N ILE A 16 4.91 -2.37 0.35
CA ILE A 16 4.15 -1.33 1.03
C ILE A 16 5.12 -0.40 1.76
N ALA A 17 6.23 -0.91 2.30
CA ALA A 17 7.31 -0.10 2.87
C ALA A 17 7.98 0.81 1.84
N ASP A 18 8.15 0.33 0.60
CA ASP A 18 8.72 1.12 -0.50
C ASP A 18 7.71 2.07 -1.16
N SER A 19 6.43 1.99 -0.80
CA SER A 19 5.37 2.83 -1.37
C SER A 19 5.29 4.16 -0.62
N PRO A 20 5.03 5.29 -1.31
CA PRO A 20 4.77 6.58 -0.65
C PRO A 20 3.55 6.53 0.29
N CYS A 21 2.75 5.47 0.22
CA CYS A 21 1.59 5.23 1.08
C CYS A 21 1.94 4.55 2.41
N PHE A 22 3.19 4.12 2.61
CA PHE A 22 3.66 3.51 3.85
C PHE A 22 3.32 4.29 5.14
N PRO A 23 3.55 5.61 5.24
CA PRO A 23 3.26 6.36 6.46
C PRO A 23 1.79 6.22 6.89
N GLN A 24 0.86 6.24 5.93
CA GLN A 24 -0.57 6.10 6.23
C GLN A 24 -0.95 4.68 6.61
N TYR A 25 -0.31 3.69 5.99
CA TYR A 25 -0.43 2.29 6.41
C TYR A 25 0.04 2.10 7.86
N THR A 26 1.22 2.63 8.22
CA THR A 26 1.73 2.53 9.59
C THR A 26 0.88 3.30 10.60
N ALA A 27 0.30 4.45 10.22
CA ALA A 27 -0.65 5.18 11.05
C ALA A 27 -1.93 4.38 11.30
N SER A 28 -2.46 3.71 10.28
CA SER A 28 -3.63 2.85 10.41
C SER A 28 -3.38 1.66 11.35
N LEU A 29 -2.18 1.08 11.31
CA LEU A 29 -1.77 0.00 12.21
C LEU A 29 -1.60 0.47 13.65
N LYS A 30 -0.93 1.61 13.87
CA LYS A 30 -0.80 2.21 15.21
C LYS A 30 -2.15 2.53 15.84
N CYS A 31 -3.08 3.06 15.04
CA CYS A 31 -4.44 3.32 15.50
C CYS A 31 -5.16 2.02 15.91
N LEU A 32 -4.98 0.92 15.17
CA LEU A 32 -5.51 -0.38 15.59
C LEU A 32 -4.87 -0.91 16.89
N GLU A 33 -3.57 -0.67 17.09
CA GLU A 33 -2.86 -1.02 18.32
C GLU A 33 -3.36 -0.22 19.53
N GLU A 34 -3.63 1.07 19.35
CA GLU A 34 -4.09 1.97 20.42
C GLU A 34 -5.57 1.76 20.79
N TYR A 35 -6.43 1.56 19.80
CA TYR A 35 -7.87 1.46 20.02
C TYR A 35 -8.40 0.02 20.09
N GLY A 36 -7.52 -0.98 19.94
CA GLY A 36 -7.77 -2.39 20.26
C GLY A 36 -8.81 -3.13 19.43
N SER A 37 -9.69 -2.44 18.67
CA SER A 37 -10.65 -2.96 17.68
C SER A 37 -11.61 -1.89 17.12
N ASP A 38 -11.57 -0.64 17.59
CA ASP A 38 -12.41 0.45 17.03
C ASP A 38 -11.92 0.89 15.65
N LYS A 39 -12.17 0.04 14.64
CA LYS A 39 -11.87 0.31 13.23
C LYS A 39 -12.53 1.60 12.73
N SER A 40 -13.65 1.98 13.31
CA SER A 40 -14.37 3.21 13.00
C SER A 40 -13.53 4.46 13.25
N LYS A 41 -12.71 4.48 14.31
CA LYS A 41 -11.79 5.60 14.61
C LYS A 41 -10.60 5.64 13.66
N CYS A 42 -10.16 4.47 13.20
CA CYS A 42 -9.02 4.33 12.29
C CYS A 42 -9.42 4.35 10.81
N GLN A 43 -10.72 4.46 10.51
CA GLN A 43 -11.28 4.36 9.18
C GLN A 43 -10.69 5.42 8.24
N GLU A 44 -10.47 6.63 8.75
CA GLU A 44 -9.84 7.72 8.01
C GLU A 44 -8.42 7.34 7.54
N HIS A 45 -7.59 6.73 8.39
CA HIS A 45 -6.25 6.28 8.00
C HIS A 45 -6.30 5.20 6.90
N PHE A 46 -7.27 4.29 6.96
CA PHE A 46 -7.46 3.29 5.92
C PHE A 46 -7.92 3.91 4.59
N ASP A 47 -8.81 4.89 4.64
CA ASP A 47 -9.34 5.53 3.44
C ASP A 47 -8.28 6.42 2.77
N VAL A 48 -7.48 7.15 3.55
CA VAL A 48 -6.30 7.88 3.05
C VAL A 48 -5.28 6.92 2.44
N TYR A 49 -5.04 5.76 3.06
CA TYR A 49 -4.16 4.73 2.48
C TYR A 49 -4.70 4.18 1.14
N LYS A 50 -6.00 3.89 1.05
CA LYS A 50 -6.65 3.47 -0.21
C LYS A 50 -6.53 4.53 -1.29
N GLU A 51 -6.79 5.79 -0.96
CA GLU A 51 -6.65 6.91 -1.90
C GLU A 51 -5.21 7.03 -2.40
N CYS A 52 -4.24 6.89 -1.51
CA CYS A 52 -2.83 6.92 -1.90
C CYS A 52 -2.48 5.78 -2.88
N LYS A 53 -2.94 4.55 -2.59
CA LYS A 53 -2.76 3.39 -3.50
C LYS A 53 -3.47 3.60 -4.84
N LYS A 54 -4.62 4.27 -4.85
CA LYS A 54 -5.37 4.62 -6.07
C LYS A 54 -4.57 5.62 -6.91
N LYS A 55 -4.05 6.69 -6.30
CA LYS A 55 -3.19 7.69 -6.97
C LYS A 55 -1.91 7.07 -7.54
N GLU A 56 -1.26 6.16 -6.81
CA GLU A 56 -0.07 5.43 -7.31
C GLU A 56 -0.40 4.63 -8.58
N ARG A 57 -1.56 3.96 -8.59
CA ARG A 57 -2.05 3.19 -9.75
C ARG A 57 -2.39 4.11 -10.92
N GLU A 58 -3.07 5.22 -10.68
CA GLU A 58 -3.42 6.21 -11.71
C GLU A 58 -2.18 6.84 -12.33
N ALA A 59 -1.20 7.27 -11.52
CA ALA A 59 0.08 7.79 -12.01
C ALA A 59 0.87 6.75 -12.81
N ARG A 60 0.71 5.46 -12.53
CA ARG A 60 1.30 4.39 -13.33
C ARG A 60 0.54 4.16 -14.64
N LEU A 61 -0.79 4.25 -14.62
CA LEU A 61 -1.63 4.15 -15.82
C LEU A 61 -1.40 5.31 -16.77
N GLU A 62 -1.33 6.55 -16.28
CA GLU A 62 -1.02 7.74 -17.07
C GLU A 62 0.36 7.64 -17.72
N ARG A 63 1.39 7.20 -16.97
CA ARG A 63 2.71 6.91 -17.56
C ARG A 63 2.66 5.85 -18.65
N ASN A 64 1.89 4.77 -18.44
CA ASN A 64 1.76 3.71 -19.44
C ASN A 64 1.01 4.19 -20.70
N LYS A 65 -0.05 4.99 -20.52
CA LYS A 65 -0.84 5.59 -21.59
C LYS A 65 0.00 6.56 -22.42
N ASN A 66 0.81 7.38 -21.77
CA ASN A 66 1.73 8.28 -22.48
C ASN A 66 2.82 7.50 -23.22
N ARG A 67 3.29 6.36 -22.67
CA ARG A 67 4.29 5.51 -23.34
C ARG A 67 3.75 4.78 -24.57
N SER A 68 2.45 4.46 -24.61
CA SER A 68 1.83 3.82 -25.80
C SER A 68 1.56 4.79 -26.95
N LEU A 69 1.56 6.10 -26.69
CA LEU A 69 1.29 7.13 -27.72
C LEU A 69 2.55 7.56 -28.51
N PHE A 70 3.74 7.13 -28.09
CA PHE A 70 5.02 7.41 -28.76
C PHE A 70 5.71 6.13 -29.27
N SER A 71 4.96 5.04 -29.50
CA SER A 71 5.49 3.78 -30.02
C SER A 71 5.02 3.49 -31.44
#